data_AF-A0A354H1V4-F1
#
_entry.id   AF-A0A354H1V4-F1
#
_cell.length_a   1.000
_cell.length_b   1.000
_cell.length_c   1.000
_cell.angle_alpha   90.00
_cell.angle_beta   90.00
_cell.angle_gamma   90.00
#
_symmetry.space_group_name_H-M   'P 1'
#
loop_
_entity.id
_entity.type
_entity.pdbx_description
1 polymer ?
#
loop_
_entity_poly.entity_id
_entity_poly.type
_entity_poly.pdbx_seq_one_letter_code
_entity_poly.pdbx_strand_id
1 'polypeptide(L)'
;MSACGLYHKYCFKNGILVFDGAIRHLKAPGNFNLFRKQLYEKKWVVYCKPPFGGPEGVLKYLGRYTHWIAIRNNRILNIQDGKVFFRWRD
;
A
#
# COMPACT_ATOMS: atom_id res chain seq x y z
N MET A 1 -1.15 -17.05 1.95
CA MET A 1 -2.05 -15.96 1.46
C MET A 1 -3.27 -15.87 2.38
N SER A 2 -3.35 -14.88 3.29
CA SER A 2 -4.65 -14.35 3.84
C SER A 2 -4.53 -13.37 5.03
N ALA A 3 -3.34 -12.96 5.48
CA ALA A 3 -3.26 -12.00 6.60
C ALA A 3 -3.70 -10.56 6.20
N CYS A 4 -3.36 -10.11 4.99
CA CYS A 4 -3.61 -8.73 4.55
C CYS A 4 -5.11 -8.44 4.29
N GLY A 5 -5.88 -9.41 3.79
CA GLY A 5 -7.31 -9.23 3.51
C GLY A 5 -8.17 -9.06 4.77
N LEU A 6 -7.73 -9.66 5.89
CA LEU A 6 -8.37 -9.60 7.20
C LEU A 6 -8.02 -8.30 7.93
N TYR A 7 -6.77 -7.84 7.83
CA TYR A 7 -6.31 -6.64 8.52
C TYR A 7 -7.13 -5.40 8.15
N HIS A 8 -7.42 -5.16 6.87
CA HIS A 8 -8.26 -4.03 6.46
C HIS A 8 -9.71 -4.12 6.97
N LYS A 9 -10.25 -5.34 7.14
CA LYS A 9 -11.59 -5.52 7.76
C LYS A 9 -11.53 -5.20 9.24
N TYR A 10 -10.49 -5.65 9.92
CA TYR A 10 -10.25 -5.38 11.34
C TYR A 10 -10.10 -3.88 11.59
N CYS A 11 -9.24 -3.18 10.85
CA CYS A 11 -9.03 -1.74 11.05
C CYS A 11 -10.29 -0.91 10.76
N PHE A 12 -11.09 -1.30 9.76
CA PHE A 12 -12.38 -0.66 9.50
C PHE A 12 -13.36 -0.87 10.66
N LYS A 13 -13.53 -2.11 11.12
CA LYS A 13 -14.45 -2.44 12.23
C LYS A 13 -14.09 -1.75 13.54
N ASN A 14 -12.80 -1.61 13.83
CA ASN A 14 -12.31 -0.99 15.06
C ASN A 14 -12.16 0.53 14.95
N GLY A 15 -12.60 1.16 13.85
CA GLY A 15 -12.48 2.61 13.68
C GLY A 15 -11.05 3.14 13.55
N ILE A 16 -10.07 2.25 13.29
CA ILE A 16 -8.65 2.60 13.13
C ILE A 16 -8.43 3.33 11.80
N LEU A 17 -9.26 3.04 10.79
CA LEU A 17 -9.18 3.71 9.49
C LEU A 17 -9.86 5.07 9.54
N VAL A 18 -9.10 6.10 9.18
CA VAL A 18 -9.59 7.47 9.03
C VAL A 18 -9.89 7.74 7.55
N PHE A 19 -11.06 8.31 7.28
CA PHE A 19 -11.55 8.60 5.93
C PHE A 19 -11.95 10.07 5.84
N ASP A 20 -11.01 10.93 5.45
CA ASP A 20 -11.23 12.38 5.37
C ASP A 20 -11.17 12.89 3.92
N GLY A 21 -11.55 14.15 3.73
CA GLY A 21 -11.59 14.79 2.41
C GLY A 21 -12.39 13.99 1.38
N ALA A 22 -11.79 13.74 0.22
CA ALA A 22 -12.41 13.07 -0.92
C ALA A 22 -12.86 11.63 -0.64
N ILE A 23 -12.28 10.95 0.35
CA ILE A 23 -12.59 9.55 0.68
C ILE A 23 -13.59 9.39 1.82
N ARG A 24 -14.16 10.49 2.34
CA ARG A 24 -15.13 10.46 3.46
C ARG A 24 -16.31 9.53 3.23
N HIS A 25 -16.77 9.40 1.99
CA HIS A 25 -17.86 8.51 1.61
C HIS A 25 -17.57 7.02 1.91
N LEU A 26 -16.31 6.63 2.06
CA LEU A 26 -15.90 5.27 2.40
C LEU A 26 -16.09 4.94 3.90
N LYS A 27 -16.47 5.88 4.77
CA LYS A 27 -16.88 5.57 6.16
C LYS A 27 -18.10 4.64 6.21
N ALA A 28 -18.97 4.71 5.19
CA ALA A 28 -20.15 3.86 5.13
C ALA A 28 -19.73 2.41 4.80
N PRO A 29 -20.15 1.40 5.60
CA PRO A 29 -19.75 0.00 5.40
C PRO A 29 -20.06 -0.53 3.99
N GLY A 30 -21.21 -0.13 3.42
CA GLY A 30 -21.59 -0.50 2.05
C GLY A 30 -20.59 0.02 1.00
N ASN A 31 -20.24 1.30 1.09
CA ASN A 31 -19.28 1.93 0.17
C ASN A 31 -17.88 1.34 0.32
N PHE A 32 -17.45 1.07 1.56
CA PHE A 32 -16.15 0.44 1.82
C PHE A 32 -16.07 -0.97 1.22
N ASN A 33 -17.12 -1.77 1.38
CA ASN A 33 -17.18 -3.12 0.81
C ASN A 33 -17.21 -3.10 -0.72
N LEU A 34 -17.98 -2.19 -1.32
CA LEU A 34 -18.02 -2.01 -2.77
C LEU A 34 -16.66 -1.58 -3.33
N PHE A 35 -16.04 -0.58 -2.70
CA PHE A 35 -14.69 -0.12 -3.06
C PHE A 35 -13.67 -1.26 -3.00
N ARG A 36 -13.68 -2.06 -1.93
CA ARG A 36 -12.82 -3.24 -1.83
C ARG A 36 -13.05 -4.24 -2.95
N LYS A 37 -14.32 -4.54 -3.27
CA LYS A 37 -14.67 -5.47 -4.33
C LYS A 37 -14.09 -5.00 -5.67
N GLN A 38 -14.26 -3.71 -6.00
CA GLN A 38 -13.69 -3.11 -7.20
C GLN A 38 -12.15 -3.22 -7.25
N LEU A 39 -11.45 -3.02 -6.13
CA LEU A 39 -10.00 -3.17 -6.07
C LEU A 39 -9.52 -4.59 -6.37
N TYR A 40 -10.25 -5.61 -5.91
CA TYR A 40 -9.92 -7.01 -6.17
C TYR A 40 -10.29 -7.45 -7.59
N GLU A 41 -11.35 -6.88 -8.17
CA GLU A 41 -11.79 -7.17 -9.54
C GLU A 41 -10.94 -6.47 -10.60
N LYS A 42 -10.25 -5.38 -10.22
CA LYS A 42 -9.37 -4.66 -11.13
C LYS A 42 -8.26 -5.59 -11.64
N LYS A 43 -8.17 -5.73 -12.97
CA LYS A 43 -7.05 -6.38 -13.65
C LYS A 43 -5.81 -5.49 -13.53
N TRP A 44 -5.07 -5.68 -12.45
CA TRP A 44 -3.79 -5.00 -12.26
C TRP A 44 -2.80 -5.47 -13.32
N VAL A 45 -2.37 -4.56 -14.19
CA VAL A 45 -1.26 -4.83 -15.09
C VAL A 45 0.01 -4.80 -14.27
N VAL A 46 0.52 -5.99 -13.91
CA VAL A 46 1.77 -6.13 -13.19
C VAL A 46 2.90 -6.08 -14.21
N TYR A 47 3.64 -4.97 -14.22
CA TYR A 47 4.87 -4.87 -15.02
C TYR A 47 5.97 -5.70 -14.35
N CYS A 48 6.33 -6.82 -14.96
CA CYS A 48 7.45 -7.65 -14.53
C CYS A 48 8.64 -7.37 -15.44
N LYS A 49 9.62 -6.59 -14.95
CA LYS A 49 10.94 -6.50 -15.59
C LYS A 49 11.79 -7.70 -15.14
N PRO A 50 12.64 -8.27 -16.02
CA PRO A 50 13.66 -9.22 -15.58
C PRO A 50 14.46 -8.62 -14.41
N PRO A 51 14.70 -9.39 -13.34
CA PRO A 51 15.40 -8.88 -12.20
C PRO A 51 16.81 -8.46 -12.60
N PHE A 52 17.20 -7.25 -12.18
CA PHE A 52 18.53 -6.73 -12.42
C PHE A 52 19.57 -7.68 -11.80
N GLY A 53 20.34 -8.38 -12.65
CA GLY A 53 21.41 -9.27 -12.20
C GLY A 53 20.98 -10.69 -11.80
N GLY A 54 19.84 -11.20 -12.28
CA GLY A 54 19.48 -12.62 -12.11
C GLY A 54 18.85 -12.96 -10.74
N PRO A 55 18.73 -14.26 -10.40
CA PRO A 55 18.09 -14.74 -9.17
C PRO A 55 18.71 -14.18 -7.89
N GLU A 56 20.03 -13.99 -7.85
CA GLU A 56 20.74 -13.37 -6.72
C GLU A 56 20.30 -11.92 -6.51
N GLY A 57 20.07 -11.18 -7.61
CA GLY A 57 19.50 -9.84 -7.59
C GLY A 57 18.08 -9.81 -7.01
N VAL A 58 17.24 -10.80 -7.35
CA VAL A 58 15.90 -10.98 -6.75
C VAL A 58 16.02 -11.22 -5.25
N LEU A 59 16.89 -12.14 -4.82
CA LEU A 59 17.05 -12.48 -3.42
C LEU A 59 17.58 -11.30 -2.61
N LYS A 60 18.55 -10.55 -3.14
CA LYS A 60 19.07 -9.33 -2.52
C LYS A 60 18.00 -8.24 -2.46
N TYR A 61 17.19 -8.10 -3.50
CA TYR A 61 16.05 -7.19 -3.52
C TYR A 61 15.01 -7.60 -2.47
N LEU A 62 14.50 -8.83 -2.50
CA LEU A 62 13.53 -9.33 -1.54
C LEU A 62 14.05 -9.25 -0.10
N GLY A 63 15.32 -9.58 0.15
CA GLY A 63 15.94 -9.49 1.47
C GLY A 63 16.04 -8.05 2.01
N ARG A 64 16.22 -7.05 1.14
CA ARG A 64 16.07 -5.64 1.56
C ARG A 64 14.63 -5.32 1.91
N TYR A 65 13.67 -5.88 1.19
CA TYR A 65 12.24 -5.60 1.34
C TYR A 65 11.56 -6.35 2.50
N THR A 66 12.12 -7.47 2.96
CA THR A 66 11.66 -8.13 4.20
C THR A 66 11.99 -7.30 5.44
N HIS A 67 13.11 -6.56 5.41
CA HIS A 67 13.51 -5.69 6.51
C HIS A 67 13.05 -4.24 6.32
N TRP A 68 13.00 -3.71 5.09
CA TRP A 68 12.64 -2.33 4.77
C TRP A 68 11.46 -2.23 3.80
N ILE A 69 10.35 -1.69 4.28
CA ILE A 69 9.25 -1.21 3.42
C ILE A 69 9.77 -0.07 2.52
N ALA A 70 9.43 -0.08 1.21
CA ALA A 70 9.90 0.88 0.19
C ALA A 70 9.95 2.34 0.70
N ILE A 71 8.87 2.78 1.36
CA ILE A 71 8.79 4.07 2.05
C ILE A 71 8.03 3.84 3.36
N ARG A 72 8.66 4.10 4.50
CA ARG A 72 8.01 4.11 5.82
C ARG A 72 7.43 5.51 6.10
N ASN A 73 6.34 5.61 6.85
CA ASN A 73 5.69 6.89 7.17
C ASN A 73 6.65 7.92 7.80
N ASN A 74 7.58 7.47 8.65
CA ASN A 74 8.59 8.34 9.26
C ASN A 74 9.61 8.94 8.28
N ARG A 75 9.57 8.54 7.00
CA ARG A 75 10.38 9.14 5.93
C ARG A 75 9.63 10.26 5.22
N ILE A 76 8.31 10.39 5.38
CA ILE A 76 7.53 11.48 4.78
C ILE A 76 7.83 12.76 5.56
N LEU A 77 8.33 13.78 4.86
CA LEU A 77 8.67 15.09 5.40
C LEU A 77 7.51 16.07 5.26
N ASN A 78 6.84 16.07 4.10
CA ASN A 78 5.73 16.98 3.80
C ASN A 78 4.88 16.45 2.63
N ILE A 79 3.61 16.86 2.56
CA ILE A 79 2.70 16.63 1.44
C ILE A 79 2.02 17.97 1.11
N GLN A 80 2.36 18.55 -0.04
CA GLN A 80 1.77 19.81 -0.53
C GLN A 80 1.65 19.81 -2.05
N ASP A 81 0.63 20.48 -2.59
CA ASP A 81 0.45 20.68 -4.04
C ASP A 81 0.48 19.38 -4.86
N GLY A 82 -0.05 18.29 -4.31
CA GLY A 82 -0.02 16.97 -4.94
C GLY A 82 1.35 16.29 -4.97
N LYS A 83 2.35 16.85 -4.28
CA LYS A 83 3.72 16.33 -4.18
C LYS A 83 3.99 15.78 -2.79
N VAL A 84 4.74 14.68 -2.73
CA VAL A 84 5.17 14.05 -1.48
C VAL A 84 6.68 14.20 -1.35
N PHE A 85 7.13 14.85 -0.28
CA PHE A 85 8.54 15.01 0.07
C PHE A 85 8.92 13.94 1.07
N PHE A 86 10.00 13.21 0.83
CA PHE A 86 10.46 12.16 1.73
C PHE A 86 11.99 12.03 1.76
N ARG A 87 12.51 11.54 2.88
CA ARG A 87 13.95 11.25 3.03
C ARG A 87 14.27 9.89 2.41
N TRP A 88 15.19 9.90 1.45
CA TRP A 88 15.72 8.72 0.78
C TRP A 88 17.12 8.37 1.33
N ARG A 89 17.47 7.07 1.30
CA ARG A 89 18.80 6.53 1.60
C ARG A 89 19.04 5.41 0.59
N ASP A 90 20.20 5.43 -0.07
CA ASP A 90 20.71 4.32 -0.89
C ASP A 90 20.82 3.01 -0.09
#